data_AF-A0A534L2F2-F1
#
_entry.id   AF-A0A534L2F2-F1
#
_cell.length_a   1.000
_cell.length_b   1.000
_cell.length_c   1.000
_cell.angle_alpha   90.00
_cell.angle_beta   90.00
_cell.angle_gamma   90.00
#
_symmetry.space_group_name_H-M   'P 1'
#
loop_
_entity.id
_entity.type
_entity.pdbx_description
1 polymer ?
#
loop_
_entity_poly.entity_id
_entity_poly.type
_entity_poly.pdbx_seq_one_letter_code
_entity_poly.pdbx_strand_id
1 'polypeptide(L)'
;MGRKLSRDHVFVETDGQVYLVRDRGTLRFPRVRETLPFPTEPNGVMDFGDDRVLRQKPLLDHHPEEWFGRDAIFERSDVDPLVKRAIYTTMIRCVSEVILSKGPRVLMVKAVRGFSKGHWNVPGGFMDYGESPEVGVEREAEEEIGVDIVLDGLLNVYVSGFPGKPAYTLGFVYKGHLDSEAFHLKPDEIEDVAWFTVDKALTLTRNPFAKWALVDFFLQSGEARAALKVKRHGSAPHATGSDRPTVFLDRDGVINRGRAGYVRTPDQFEFLAGAMDGMRLLQDRGWQLVIVTNQDAAGWKLLPEPQLARVHDRMLESLDKAGVHVAEIYHCPHNVLSDCACRKPRPGMLLAAARDLGARPRGAWMVGDKPSDVETGRAFGCRTAWVGPKAWRKRFAAEVRPLSPEVVADGLLEAARAIVRYSEDPVVEASRKSVADPTITS
;
A
#
# COMPACT_ATOMS: atom_id res chain seq x y z
N MET A 1 23.28 -18.52 -22.47
CA MET A 1 23.89 -17.37 -21.77
C MET A 1 23.84 -17.68 -20.28
N GLY A 2 24.96 -18.11 -19.69
CA GLY A 2 24.99 -18.56 -18.29
C GLY A 2 24.65 -17.39 -17.36
N ARG A 3 23.68 -17.58 -16.46
CA ARG A 3 23.40 -16.64 -15.36
C ARG A 3 24.69 -16.49 -14.56
N LYS A 4 25.33 -15.30 -14.60
CA LYS A 4 26.37 -14.94 -13.62
C LYS A 4 25.76 -15.14 -12.24
N LEU A 5 26.41 -15.94 -11.39
CA LEU A 5 26.00 -16.08 -9.99
C LEU A 5 26.07 -14.70 -9.34
N SER A 6 24.94 -14.23 -8.79
CA SER A 6 24.89 -13.00 -7.99
C SER A 6 25.90 -13.11 -6.84
N ARG A 7 26.64 -12.03 -6.60
CA ARG A 7 27.59 -11.98 -5.48
C ARG A 7 26.81 -11.54 -4.24
N ASP A 8 26.75 -12.42 -3.26
CA ASP A 8 26.08 -12.15 -2.00
C ASP A 8 27.05 -11.57 -0.96
N HIS A 9 26.72 -10.40 -0.47
CA HIS A 9 27.44 -9.66 0.56
C HIS A 9 26.56 -9.50 1.80
N VAL A 10 27.19 -9.25 2.94
CA VAL A 10 26.52 -9.00 4.21
C VAL A 10 26.81 -7.57 4.65
N PHE A 11 25.75 -6.81 4.90
CA PHE A 11 25.84 -5.49 5.52
C PHE A 11 25.40 -5.59 6.96
N VAL A 12 26.37 -5.51 7.86
CA VAL A 12 26.15 -5.43 9.31
C VAL A 12 26.30 -4.00 9.77
N GLU A 13 25.32 -3.53 10.53
CA GLU A 13 25.25 -2.15 11.00
C GLU A 13 24.62 -2.08 12.39
N THR A 14 25.18 -1.25 13.26
CA THR A 14 24.56 -0.84 14.52
C THR A 14 24.98 0.59 14.87
N ASP A 15 24.06 1.41 15.35
CA ASP A 15 24.34 2.78 15.85
C ASP A 15 25.19 3.65 14.90
N GLY A 16 24.95 3.55 13.59
CA GLY A 16 25.69 4.29 12.56
C GLY A 16 27.10 3.76 12.27
N GLN A 17 27.51 2.67 12.92
CA GLN A 17 28.77 1.98 12.69
C GLN A 17 28.58 0.79 11.74
N VAL A 18 29.52 0.62 10.80
CA VAL A 18 29.48 -0.40 9.75
C VAL A 18 30.67 -1.35 9.90
N TYR A 19 30.38 -2.65 10.00
CA TYR A 19 31.41 -3.68 9.99
C TYR A 19 31.89 -3.94 8.56
N LEU A 20 33.20 -3.79 8.35
CA LEU A 20 33.86 -4.00 7.06
C LEU A 20 35.06 -4.93 7.25
N VAL A 21 35.38 -5.69 6.21
CA VAL A 21 36.60 -6.51 6.16
C VAL A 21 37.57 -5.92 5.15
N ARG A 22 38.87 -6.08 5.42
CA ARG A 22 39.93 -5.63 4.50
C ARG A 22 40.35 -6.78 3.60
N ASP A 23 40.35 -6.54 2.29
CA ASP A 23 40.77 -7.48 1.25
C ASP A 23 41.66 -6.75 0.25
N ARG A 24 42.94 -7.15 0.17
CA ARG A 24 43.96 -6.54 -0.71
C ARG A 24 44.03 -5.02 -0.61
N GLY A 25 43.90 -4.48 0.61
CA GLY A 25 43.95 -3.05 0.88
C GLY A 25 42.61 -2.32 0.79
N THR A 26 41.57 -2.94 0.21
CA THR A 26 40.23 -2.36 0.09
C THR A 26 39.32 -2.83 1.23
N LEU A 27 38.59 -1.90 1.84
CA LEU A 27 37.50 -2.16 2.77
C LEU A 27 36.24 -2.51 2.00
N ARG A 28 35.66 -3.67 2.28
CA ARG A 28 34.44 -4.18 1.63
C ARG A 28 33.50 -4.83 2.63
N PHE A 29 32.26 -5.07 2.21
CA PHE A 29 31.38 -5.96 2.95
C PHE A 29 31.95 -7.38 3.03
N PRO A 30 31.71 -8.09 4.14
CA PRO A 30 31.86 -9.55 4.19
C PRO A 30 31.01 -10.22 3.12
N ARG A 31 31.47 -11.37 2.62
CA ARG A 31 30.67 -12.25 1.75
C ARG A 31 29.84 -13.19 2.61
N VAL A 32 28.69 -13.66 2.13
CA VAL A 32 27.82 -14.59 2.88
C VAL A 32 28.52 -15.88 3.33
N ARG A 33 29.55 -16.31 2.58
CA ARG A 33 30.36 -17.50 2.90
C ARG A 33 31.46 -17.25 3.94
N GLU A 34 31.69 -16.00 4.32
CA GLU A 34 32.71 -15.63 5.32
C GLU A 34 32.07 -15.65 6.71
N THR A 35 32.78 -16.21 7.70
CA THR A 35 32.31 -16.26 9.07
C THR A 35 32.41 -14.88 9.71
N LEU A 36 31.30 -14.42 10.30
CA LEU A 36 31.28 -13.20 11.11
C LEU A 36 31.74 -13.53 12.55
N PRO A 37 32.46 -12.62 13.23
CA PRO A 37 32.96 -12.85 14.58
C PRO A 37 31.87 -12.75 15.67
N PHE A 38 30.63 -12.51 15.28
CA PHE A 38 29.48 -12.34 16.16
C PHE A 38 28.22 -12.94 15.49
N PRO A 39 27.22 -13.33 16.30
CA PRO A 39 25.93 -13.74 15.77
C PRO A 39 25.15 -12.54 15.20
N THR A 40 24.25 -12.85 14.27
CA THR A 40 23.46 -11.84 13.55
C THR A 40 22.05 -12.31 13.28
N GLU A 41 21.13 -11.36 13.18
CA GLU A 41 19.75 -11.60 12.76
C GLU A 41 19.47 -10.91 11.41
N PRO A 42 18.85 -11.59 10.42
CA PRO A 42 18.47 -10.96 9.17
C PRO A 42 17.48 -9.81 9.38
N ASN A 43 17.71 -8.64 8.75
CA ASN A 43 16.80 -7.49 8.86
C ASN A 43 16.53 -6.76 7.53
N GLY A 44 16.95 -7.32 6.39
CA GLY A 44 16.57 -6.80 5.07
C GLY A 44 17.46 -7.30 3.94
N VAL A 45 17.09 -6.94 2.71
CA VAL A 45 17.87 -7.25 1.50
C VAL A 45 17.85 -6.04 0.56
N MET A 46 19.01 -5.72 -0.01
CA MET A 46 19.14 -4.74 -1.09
C MET A 46 19.66 -5.43 -2.34
N ASP A 47 19.00 -5.19 -3.47
CA ASP A 47 19.39 -5.72 -4.76
C ASP A 47 19.99 -4.60 -5.62
N PHE A 48 21.26 -4.76 -6.00
CA PHE A 48 22.00 -3.85 -6.85
C PHE A 48 22.31 -4.46 -8.23
N GLY A 49 21.59 -5.51 -8.64
CA GLY A 49 21.74 -6.22 -9.90
C GLY A 49 22.70 -7.40 -9.77
N ASP A 50 23.97 -7.19 -10.10
CA ASP A 50 25.00 -8.25 -10.00
C ASP A 50 25.39 -8.56 -8.54
N ASP A 51 25.17 -7.61 -7.64
CA ASP A 51 25.45 -7.71 -6.21
C ASP A 51 24.16 -7.67 -5.40
N ARG A 52 24.02 -8.63 -4.47
CA ARG A 52 22.94 -8.67 -3.49
C ARG A 52 23.52 -8.47 -2.10
N VAL A 53 22.96 -7.54 -1.33
CA VAL A 53 23.44 -7.18 0.00
C VAL A 53 22.38 -7.58 1.02
N LEU A 54 22.70 -8.57 1.86
CA LEU A 54 21.87 -9.02 2.96
C LEU A 54 22.15 -8.13 4.18
N ARG A 55 21.15 -7.37 4.63
CA ARG A 55 21.28 -6.59 5.87
C ARG A 55 21.07 -7.51 7.06
N GLN A 56 21.94 -7.34 8.05
CA GLN A 56 21.94 -8.13 9.27
C GLN A 56 22.16 -7.22 10.48
N LYS A 57 21.34 -7.41 11.53
CA LYS A 57 21.53 -6.78 12.83
C LYS A 57 22.52 -7.62 13.62
N PRO A 58 23.63 -7.06 14.13
CA PRO A 58 24.55 -7.81 14.96
C PRO A 58 23.98 -8.00 16.38
N LEU A 59 24.34 -9.11 17.00
CA LEU A 59 24.10 -9.37 18.42
C LEU A 59 25.45 -9.25 19.14
N LEU A 60 25.70 -8.09 19.75
CA LEU A 60 26.96 -7.75 20.41
C LEU A 60 26.75 -7.53 21.90
N ASP A 61 27.74 -7.87 22.71
CA ASP A 61 27.74 -7.63 24.16
C ASP A 61 28.14 -6.18 24.52
N HIS A 62 28.67 -5.41 23.55
CA HIS A 62 29.12 -4.04 23.71
C HIS A 62 28.98 -3.24 22.41
N HIS A 63 29.05 -1.91 22.51
CA HIS A 63 29.06 -1.02 21.35
C HIS A 63 30.42 -1.08 20.63
N PRO A 64 30.46 -1.30 19.30
CA PRO A 64 31.70 -1.55 18.57
C PRO A 64 32.37 -0.23 18.12
N GLU A 65 33.20 0.35 18.98
CA GLU A 65 33.95 1.58 18.68
C GLU A 65 35.02 1.39 17.57
N GLU A 66 35.41 0.15 17.29
CA GLU A 66 36.42 -0.20 16.30
C GLU A 66 35.87 -0.28 14.86
N TRP A 67 34.56 -0.14 14.68
CA TRP A 67 33.92 -0.15 13.37
C TRP A 67 33.99 1.22 12.70
N PHE A 68 33.58 1.29 11.42
CA PHE A 68 33.62 2.54 10.68
C PHE A 68 32.31 3.29 10.79
N GLY A 69 32.38 4.55 11.23
CA GLY A 69 31.25 5.46 11.15
C GLY A 69 30.79 5.63 9.69
N ARG A 70 29.48 5.57 9.46
CA ARG A 70 28.87 5.65 8.12
C ARG A 70 29.33 6.86 7.31
N ASP A 71 29.48 8.02 7.94
CA ASP A 71 29.81 9.26 7.24
C ASP A 71 31.30 9.30 6.84
N ALA A 72 32.17 8.79 7.72
CA ALA A 72 33.60 8.68 7.48
C ALA A 72 33.94 7.78 6.28
N ILE A 73 33.03 6.90 5.85
CA ILE A 73 33.24 6.00 4.70
C ILE A 73 33.22 6.77 3.37
N PHE A 74 32.43 7.84 3.24
CA PHE A 74 32.22 8.48 1.94
C PHE A 74 33.47 9.17 1.40
N GLU A 75 34.31 9.70 2.29
CA GLU A 75 35.55 10.41 1.94
C GLU A 75 36.71 9.46 1.59
N ARG A 76 36.62 8.19 1.97
CA ARG A 76 37.72 7.23 1.81
C ARG A 76 37.85 6.70 0.39
N SER A 77 39.05 6.68 -0.15
CA SER A 77 39.35 6.05 -1.45
C SER A 77 39.56 4.54 -1.36
N ASP A 78 39.88 4.01 -0.18
CA ASP A 78 40.14 2.59 0.07
C ASP A 78 38.87 1.77 0.38
N VAL A 79 37.67 2.30 0.07
CA VAL A 79 36.39 1.61 0.31
C VAL A 79 35.74 1.20 -1.01
N ASP A 80 35.27 -0.04 -1.07
CA ASP A 80 34.52 -0.58 -2.20
C ASP A 80 33.28 0.29 -2.53
N PRO A 81 33.07 0.68 -3.80
CA PRO A 81 31.90 1.46 -4.22
C PRO A 81 30.55 0.86 -3.82
N LEU A 82 30.44 -0.48 -3.70
CA LEU A 82 29.23 -1.15 -3.24
C LEU A 82 28.87 -0.75 -1.81
N VAL A 83 29.87 -0.59 -0.93
CA VAL A 83 29.67 -0.16 0.46
C VAL A 83 29.08 1.23 0.50
N LYS A 84 29.68 2.18 -0.22
CA LYS A 84 29.19 3.56 -0.29
C LYS A 84 27.75 3.62 -0.82
N ARG A 85 27.46 2.87 -1.89
CA ARG A 85 26.12 2.79 -2.48
C ARG A 85 25.09 2.21 -1.50
N ALA A 86 25.44 1.14 -0.80
CA ALA A 86 24.57 0.50 0.18
C ALA A 86 24.26 1.43 1.35
N ILE A 87 25.27 2.07 1.94
CA ILE A 87 25.09 3.04 3.04
C ILE A 87 24.25 4.22 2.58
N TYR A 88 24.59 4.84 1.44
CA TYR A 88 23.83 5.96 0.87
C TYR A 88 22.35 5.61 0.68
N THR A 89 22.08 4.35 0.36
CA THR A 89 20.72 3.87 0.11
C THR A 89 19.92 3.72 1.41
N THR A 90 20.56 3.44 2.54
CA THR A 90 19.92 3.41 3.87
C THR A 90 19.57 4.78 4.43
N MET A 91 20.09 5.88 3.87
CA MET A 91 19.70 7.22 4.28
C MET A 91 18.24 7.50 3.91
N ILE A 92 17.45 7.93 4.89
CA ILE A 92 16.05 8.28 4.68
C ILE A 92 16.01 9.67 4.03
N ARG A 93 15.30 9.79 2.90
CA ARG A 93 15.04 11.11 2.30
C ARG A 93 13.81 11.72 2.94
N CYS A 94 13.83 13.01 3.25
CA CYS A 94 12.67 13.72 3.78
C CYS A 94 11.94 14.46 2.66
N VAL A 95 10.61 14.39 2.70
CA VAL A 95 9.72 15.14 1.82
C VAL A 95 8.60 15.77 2.63
N SER A 96 8.07 16.88 2.15
CA SER A 96 6.89 17.52 2.72
C SER A 96 5.81 17.66 1.65
N GLU A 97 4.60 17.22 1.96
CA GLU A 97 3.43 17.29 1.07
C GLU A 97 2.22 17.89 1.78
N VAL A 98 1.25 18.44 1.03
CA VAL A 98 0.01 18.98 1.58
C VAL A 98 -1.22 18.44 0.85
N ILE A 99 -2.22 18.00 1.61
CA ILE A 99 -3.57 17.77 1.09
C ILE A 99 -4.36 19.06 1.23
N LEU A 100 -4.44 19.80 0.13
CA LEU A 100 -5.31 20.97 0.01
C LEU A 100 -6.73 20.51 -0.30
N SER A 101 -7.71 21.00 0.47
CA SER A 101 -9.09 20.54 0.35
C SER A 101 -10.10 21.67 0.12
N LYS A 102 -11.12 21.38 -0.69
CA LYS A 102 -12.30 22.22 -0.93
C LYS A 102 -13.55 21.35 -0.88
N GLY A 103 -14.24 21.42 0.25
CA GLY A 103 -15.33 20.50 0.60
C GLY A 103 -14.90 19.03 0.51
N PRO A 104 -15.54 18.18 -0.31
CA PRO A 104 -15.19 16.76 -0.43
C PRO A 104 -14.05 16.48 -1.43
N ARG A 105 -13.44 17.52 -2.01
CA ARG A 105 -12.41 17.39 -3.06
C ARG A 105 -11.03 17.78 -2.54
N VAL A 106 -10.01 17.20 -3.15
CA VAL A 106 -8.59 17.46 -2.90
C VAL A 106 -7.94 18.00 -4.17
N LEU A 107 -7.00 18.94 -4.01
CA LEU A 107 -6.19 19.44 -5.12
C LEU A 107 -5.12 18.41 -5.45
N MET A 108 -4.92 18.15 -6.73
CA MET A 108 -3.82 17.33 -7.23
C MET A 108 -3.09 18.10 -8.33
N VAL A 109 -1.78 17.89 -8.41
CA VAL A 109 -0.88 18.43 -9.44
C VAL A 109 -0.35 17.30 -10.32
N LYS A 110 -0.14 17.56 -11.60
CA LYS A 110 0.34 16.57 -12.56
C LYS A 110 1.77 16.88 -12.99
N ALA A 111 2.70 15.98 -12.68
CA ALA A 111 4.12 16.23 -12.87
C ALA A 111 4.60 15.99 -14.32
N VAL A 112 5.46 16.88 -14.83
CA VAL A 112 6.16 16.80 -16.13
C VAL A 112 7.46 16.02 -16.03
N ARG A 113 8.09 16.03 -14.84
CA ARG A 113 9.40 15.41 -14.58
C ARG A 113 9.41 14.61 -13.26
N GLY A 114 10.57 14.06 -12.92
CA GLY A 114 10.77 13.33 -11.67
C GLY A 114 10.10 11.95 -11.61
N PHE A 115 10.00 11.39 -10.40
CA PHE A 115 9.46 10.04 -10.17
C PHE A 115 7.95 9.93 -10.46
N SER A 116 7.24 11.07 -10.42
CA SER A 116 5.80 11.16 -10.63
C SER A 116 5.42 11.60 -12.05
N LYS A 117 6.38 11.66 -12.99
CA LYS A 117 6.12 12.08 -14.37
C LYS A 117 4.88 11.42 -14.97
N GLY A 118 3.97 12.23 -15.50
CA GLY A 118 2.70 11.81 -16.12
C GLY A 118 1.62 11.34 -15.14
N HIS A 119 1.88 11.40 -13.83
CA HIS A 119 0.94 11.03 -12.78
C HIS A 119 0.52 12.26 -11.97
N TRP A 120 -0.66 12.17 -11.39
CA TRP A 120 -1.14 13.17 -10.45
C TRP A 120 -0.62 12.84 -9.05
N ASN A 121 -0.19 13.84 -8.28
CA ASN A 121 0.11 13.70 -6.87
C ASN A 121 -0.47 14.87 -6.08
N VAL A 122 -0.44 14.78 -4.76
CA VAL A 122 -0.65 15.97 -3.92
C VAL A 122 0.58 16.89 -4.03
N PRO A 123 0.43 18.22 -3.90
CA PRO A 123 1.56 19.15 -3.96
C PRO A 123 2.62 18.85 -2.89
N GLY A 124 3.88 19.06 -3.25
CA GLY A 124 5.00 18.90 -2.34
C GLY A 124 6.24 18.24 -2.95
N GLY A 125 7.33 18.27 -2.19
CA GLY A 125 8.65 17.90 -2.70
C GLY A 125 9.65 17.58 -1.61
N PHE A 126 10.93 17.53 -2.01
CA PHE A 126 12.03 17.24 -1.10
C PHE A 126 12.33 18.46 -0.23
N MET A 127 12.74 18.19 1.01
CA MET A 127 13.19 19.24 1.91
C MET A 127 14.65 19.63 1.63
N ASP A 128 14.95 20.91 1.81
CA ASP A 128 16.30 21.45 1.74
C ASP A 128 17.07 21.30 3.08
N TYR A 129 18.39 21.48 3.03
CA TYR A 129 19.24 21.40 4.22
C TYR A 129 18.88 22.48 5.24
N GLY A 130 18.49 22.06 6.45
CA GLY A 130 18.11 22.95 7.55
C GLY A 130 16.68 23.51 7.45
N GLU A 131 15.91 23.10 6.44
CA GLU A 131 14.52 23.49 6.25
C GLU A 131 13.60 22.72 7.22
N SER A 132 12.60 23.40 7.80
CA SER A 132 11.54 22.71 8.57
C SER A 132 10.49 22.14 7.61
N PRO A 133 9.78 21.07 7.97
CA PRO A 133 8.82 20.47 7.05
C PRO A 133 7.67 21.42 6.63
N GLU A 134 7.24 22.32 7.51
CA GLU A 134 6.24 23.37 7.24
C GLU A 134 6.73 24.35 6.16
N VAL A 135 7.94 24.89 6.34
CA VAL A 135 8.55 25.82 5.38
C VAL A 135 8.72 25.13 4.02
N GLY A 136 9.16 23.87 4.02
CA GLY A 136 9.32 23.09 2.80
C GLY A 136 8.02 22.91 2.03
N VAL A 137 6.91 22.59 2.69
CA VAL A 137 5.63 22.41 1.96
C VAL A 137 5.04 23.72 1.47
N GLU A 138 5.21 24.81 2.21
CA GLU A 138 4.81 26.16 1.78
C GLU A 138 5.60 26.59 0.54
N ARG A 139 6.93 26.43 0.57
CA ARG A 139 7.82 26.69 -0.58
C ARG A 139 7.44 25.83 -1.78
N GLU A 140 7.26 24.53 -1.61
CA GLU A 140 6.91 23.63 -2.71
C GLU A 140 5.54 23.97 -3.31
N ALA A 141 4.56 24.38 -2.51
CA ALA A 141 3.28 24.85 -3.04
C ALA A 141 3.43 26.17 -3.83
N GLU A 142 4.19 27.14 -3.32
CA GLU A 142 4.49 28.38 -4.05
C GLU A 142 5.21 28.06 -5.37
N GLU A 143 6.21 27.19 -5.35
CA GLU A 143 6.96 26.80 -6.54
C GLU A 143 6.14 26.01 -7.55
N GLU A 144 5.33 25.03 -7.13
CA GLU A 144 4.62 24.12 -8.04
C GLU A 144 3.37 24.78 -8.64
N ILE A 145 2.61 25.50 -7.82
CA ILE A 145 1.27 26.00 -8.18
C ILE A 145 1.11 27.51 -8.02
N GLY A 146 2.12 28.23 -7.51
CA GLY A 146 2.13 29.69 -7.47
C GLY A 146 1.14 30.30 -6.50
N VAL A 147 0.77 29.59 -5.43
CA VAL A 147 -0.20 30.06 -4.44
C VAL A 147 0.30 29.83 -3.02
N ASP A 148 0.01 30.79 -2.15
CA ASP A 148 0.15 30.63 -0.71
C ASP A 148 -0.87 29.62 -0.18
N ILE A 149 -0.45 28.84 0.79
CA ILE A 149 -1.27 27.84 1.46
C ILE A 149 -1.41 28.19 2.94
N VAL A 150 -2.54 27.82 3.54
CA VAL A 150 -2.73 27.85 4.99
C VAL A 150 -2.75 26.42 5.50
N LEU A 151 -1.81 26.10 6.39
CA LEU A 151 -1.73 24.78 7.02
C LEU A 151 -2.73 24.68 8.18
N ASP A 152 -3.63 23.71 8.11
CA ASP A 152 -4.56 23.36 9.20
C ASP A 152 -3.85 22.56 10.30
N GLY A 153 -2.77 21.86 9.93
CA GLY A 153 -1.97 21.02 10.83
C GLY A 153 -1.35 19.82 10.13
N LEU A 154 -0.45 19.14 10.83
CA LEU A 154 0.14 17.89 10.37
C LEU A 154 -0.93 16.79 10.34
N LEU A 155 -1.16 16.21 9.16
CA LEU A 155 -2.09 15.10 8.99
C LEU A 155 -1.50 13.82 9.57
N ASN A 156 -0.27 13.47 9.14
CA ASN A 156 0.50 12.35 9.67
C ASN A 156 1.94 12.36 9.11
N VAL A 157 2.77 11.44 9.62
CA VAL A 157 4.10 11.14 9.10
C VAL A 157 4.14 9.72 8.54
N TYR A 158 4.62 9.56 7.31
CA TYR A 158 4.64 8.28 6.61
C TYR A 158 6.05 7.86 6.23
N VAL A 159 6.34 6.56 6.33
CA VAL A 159 7.58 5.98 5.81
C VAL A 159 7.25 4.95 4.75
N SER A 160 7.81 5.10 3.56
CA SER A 160 7.69 4.11 2.48
C SER A 160 8.99 3.98 1.69
N GLY A 161 9.27 2.76 1.23
CA GLY A 161 10.22 2.53 0.14
C GLY A 161 9.54 2.70 -1.22
N PHE A 162 10.34 2.88 -2.27
CA PHE A 162 9.85 2.75 -3.64
C PHE A 162 9.97 1.29 -4.09
N PRO A 163 8.90 0.67 -4.66
CA PRO A 163 8.99 -0.70 -5.15
C PRO A 163 10.18 -0.91 -6.10
N GLY A 164 10.99 -1.93 -5.80
CA GLY A 164 12.17 -2.27 -6.61
C GLY A 164 13.38 -1.34 -6.43
N LYS A 165 13.34 -0.41 -5.47
CA LYS A 165 14.49 0.43 -5.11
C LYS A 165 14.83 0.24 -3.63
N PRO A 166 16.11 0.29 -3.25
CA PRO A 166 16.49 0.07 -1.86
C PRO A 166 16.38 1.35 -1.01
N ALA A 167 15.76 2.42 -1.53
CA ALA A 167 15.64 3.73 -0.88
C ALA A 167 14.29 3.91 -0.16
N TYR A 168 14.33 4.62 0.97
CA TYR A 168 13.18 4.99 1.78
C TYR A 168 13.01 6.50 1.87
N THR A 169 11.75 6.93 1.99
CA THR A 169 11.34 8.31 2.18
C THR A 169 10.50 8.43 3.45
N LEU A 170 10.75 9.47 4.23
CA LEU A 170 9.94 9.97 5.34
C LEU A 170 9.16 11.19 4.84
N GLY A 171 7.85 11.06 4.75
CA GLY A 171 6.96 12.12 4.29
C GLY A 171 6.20 12.75 5.44
N PHE A 172 6.36 14.06 5.62
CA PHE A 172 5.51 14.88 6.46
C PHE A 172 4.34 15.35 5.61
N VAL A 173 3.13 14.92 5.92
CA VAL A 173 1.95 15.32 5.13
C VAL A 173 1.05 16.18 5.98
N TYR A 174 0.75 17.38 5.48
CA TYR A 174 -0.12 18.34 6.11
C TYR A 174 -1.52 18.31 5.50
N LYS A 175 -2.49 18.82 6.24
CA LYS A 175 -3.76 19.25 5.70
C LYS A 175 -3.74 20.78 5.60
N GLY A 176 -4.30 21.33 4.53
CA GLY A 176 -4.44 22.77 4.40
C GLY A 176 -5.58 23.18 3.48
N HIS A 177 -5.68 24.48 3.29
CA HIS A 177 -6.61 25.12 2.37
C HIS A 177 -5.93 26.29 1.64
N LEU A 178 -6.60 26.75 0.58
CA LEU A 178 -6.14 27.87 -0.23
C LEU A 178 -6.97 29.11 0.07
N ASP A 179 -6.30 30.25 0.15
CA ASP A 179 -6.96 31.57 0.20
C ASP A 179 -7.34 32.08 -1.20
N SER A 180 -6.66 31.59 -2.26
CA SER A 180 -6.86 31.97 -3.66
C SER A 180 -6.79 30.77 -4.61
N GLU A 181 -7.54 30.80 -5.71
CA GLU A 181 -7.54 29.76 -6.76
C GLU A 181 -6.88 30.24 -8.07
N ALA A 182 -6.09 31.30 -8.01
CA ALA A 182 -5.31 31.80 -9.14
C ALA A 182 -3.97 31.06 -9.24
N PHE A 183 -3.98 29.89 -9.88
CA PHE A 183 -2.78 29.06 -10.03
C PHE A 183 -1.81 29.61 -11.09
N HIS A 184 -0.53 29.65 -10.74
CA HIS A 184 0.59 29.97 -11.63
C HIS A 184 1.57 28.79 -11.64
N LEU A 185 1.31 27.83 -12.53
CA LEU A 185 2.07 26.58 -12.58
C LEU A 185 3.49 26.80 -13.09
N LYS A 186 4.47 26.14 -12.45
CA LYS A 186 5.85 26.07 -12.92
C LYS A 186 5.96 25.07 -14.08
N PRO A 187 6.07 25.53 -15.35
CA PRO A 187 5.77 24.69 -16.51
C PRO A 187 6.77 23.56 -16.76
N ASP A 188 7.99 23.66 -16.21
CA ASP A 188 8.99 22.59 -16.29
C ASP A 188 8.78 21.48 -15.26
N GLU A 189 7.88 21.69 -14.29
CA GLU A 189 7.58 20.78 -13.19
C GLU A 189 6.16 20.25 -13.25
N ILE A 190 5.18 21.14 -13.43
CA ILE A 190 3.74 20.85 -13.36
C ILE A 190 3.06 21.21 -14.68
N GLU A 191 2.35 20.23 -15.28
CA GLU A 191 1.59 20.44 -16.51
C GLU A 191 0.12 20.77 -16.27
N ASP A 192 -0.43 20.38 -15.13
CA ASP A 192 -1.85 20.54 -14.84
C ASP A 192 -2.15 20.52 -13.33
N VAL A 193 -3.26 21.15 -12.94
CA VAL A 193 -3.78 21.21 -11.57
C VAL A 193 -5.30 21.05 -11.58
N ALA A 194 -5.83 20.16 -10.73
CA ALA A 194 -7.28 19.92 -10.70
C ALA A 194 -7.78 19.37 -9.36
N TRP A 195 -9.07 19.61 -9.11
CA TRP A 195 -9.79 19.13 -7.94
C TRP A 195 -10.46 17.78 -8.21
N PHE A 196 -10.17 16.79 -7.36
CA PHE A 196 -10.72 15.44 -7.47
C PHE A 196 -11.40 15.00 -6.19
N THR A 197 -12.38 14.10 -6.30
CA THR A 197 -12.83 13.35 -5.11
C THR A 197 -11.71 12.40 -4.65
N VAL A 198 -11.66 12.09 -3.36
CA VAL A 198 -10.58 11.25 -2.79
C VAL A 198 -10.46 9.91 -3.51
N ASP A 199 -11.60 9.26 -3.79
CA ASP A 199 -11.61 7.98 -4.49
C ASP A 199 -11.02 8.07 -5.91
N LYS A 200 -11.16 9.21 -6.59
CA LYS A 200 -10.52 9.46 -7.89
C LYS A 200 -9.03 9.74 -7.70
N ALA A 201 -8.66 10.63 -6.78
CA ALA A 201 -7.27 10.99 -6.49
C ALA A 201 -6.41 9.75 -6.20
N LEU A 202 -6.93 8.81 -5.40
CA LEU A 202 -6.29 7.52 -5.10
C LEU A 202 -5.97 6.67 -6.33
N THR A 203 -6.75 6.78 -7.40
CA THR A 203 -6.49 6.08 -8.68
C THR A 203 -5.45 6.76 -9.55
N LEU A 204 -5.17 8.06 -9.31
CA LEU A 204 -4.30 8.86 -10.16
C LEU A 204 -2.86 8.93 -9.63
N THR A 205 -2.67 8.85 -8.31
CA THR A 205 -1.33 8.82 -7.71
C THR A 205 -0.72 7.43 -7.70
N ARG A 206 0.60 7.37 -7.89
CA ARG A 206 1.42 6.16 -7.68
C ARG A 206 2.19 6.18 -6.37
N ASN A 207 2.20 7.33 -5.70
CA ASN A 207 2.93 7.51 -4.47
C ASN A 207 2.23 6.79 -3.30
N PRO A 208 2.87 5.82 -2.62
CA PRO A 208 2.26 5.10 -1.51
C PRO A 208 1.85 6.00 -0.34
N PHE A 209 2.66 6.99 0.05
CA PHE A 209 2.31 7.82 1.21
C PHE A 209 1.20 8.81 0.87
N ALA A 210 1.17 9.38 -0.35
CA ALA A 210 0.03 10.16 -0.81
C ALA A 210 -1.28 9.35 -0.76
N LYS A 211 -1.25 8.04 -1.08
CA LYS A 211 -2.44 7.18 -0.94
C LYS A 211 -2.88 7.02 0.50
N TRP A 212 -1.95 6.74 1.40
CA TRP A 212 -2.26 6.60 2.82
C TRP A 212 -2.77 7.92 3.41
N ALA A 213 -2.14 9.03 3.06
CA ALA A 213 -2.56 10.37 3.44
C ALA A 213 -3.95 10.71 2.90
N LEU A 214 -4.27 10.38 1.65
CA LEU A 214 -5.60 10.58 1.09
C LEU A 214 -6.68 9.78 1.85
N VAL A 215 -6.36 8.56 2.29
CA VAL A 215 -7.27 7.76 3.14
C VAL A 215 -7.41 8.39 4.53
N ASP A 216 -6.32 8.80 5.17
CA ASP A 216 -6.36 9.45 6.49
C ASP A 216 -7.11 10.78 6.43
N PHE A 217 -6.87 11.60 5.41
CA PHE A 217 -7.64 12.81 5.12
C PHE A 217 -9.14 12.49 4.95
N PHE A 218 -9.48 11.46 4.16
CA PHE A 218 -10.87 11.06 4.00
C PHE A 218 -11.51 10.71 5.34
N LEU A 219 -10.80 10.01 6.23
CA LEU A 219 -11.33 9.64 7.54
C LEU A 219 -11.53 10.84 8.46
N GLN A 220 -10.65 11.84 8.38
CA GLN A 220 -10.75 13.09 9.16
C GLN A 220 -11.75 14.10 8.55
N SER A 221 -12.03 14.03 7.25
CA SER A 221 -12.96 14.93 6.56
C SER A 221 -14.41 14.45 6.65
N GLY A 222 -15.24 15.17 7.43
CA GLY A 222 -16.68 14.91 7.49
C GLY A 222 -17.38 15.03 6.14
N GLU A 223 -16.99 16.03 5.34
CA GLU A 223 -17.56 16.29 4.02
C GLU A 223 -17.21 15.19 3.00
N ALA A 224 -15.95 14.74 2.95
CA ALA A 224 -15.54 13.64 2.07
C ALA A 224 -16.27 12.33 2.43
N ARG A 225 -16.42 12.02 3.72
CA ARG A 225 -17.18 10.84 4.18
C ARG A 225 -18.66 10.92 3.83
N ALA A 226 -19.27 12.10 3.96
CA ALA A 226 -20.68 12.31 3.65
C ALA A 226 -20.96 12.19 2.14
N ALA A 227 -20.01 12.62 1.30
CA ALA A 227 -20.11 12.55 -0.15
C ALA A 227 -20.02 11.11 -0.70
N LEU A 228 -19.30 10.21 -0.03
CA LEU A 228 -19.13 8.83 -0.47
C LEU A 228 -20.41 8.00 -0.31
N LYS A 229 -20.98 7.54 -1.44
CA LYS A 229 -22.15 6.65 -1.49
C LYS A 229 -21.77 5.24 -1.93
N VAL A 230 -21.92 4.28 -1.01
CA VAL A 230 -21.65 2.85 -1.23
C VAL A 230 -22.79 2.05 -0.59
N LYS A 231 -23.27 1.03 -1.30
CA LYS A 231 -24.29 0.10 -0.76
C LYS A 231 -23.61 -0.96 0.09
N ARG A 232 -24.29 -1.35 1.18
CA ARG A 232 -23.85 -2.39 2.10
C ARG A 232 -24.94 -3.45 2.28
N HIS A 233 -24.54 -4.67 2.62
CA HIS A 233 -25.45 -5.79 2.90
C HIS A 233 -24.92 -6.59 4.09
N GLY A 234 -25.44 -6.27 5.26
CA GLY A 234 -24.97 -6.81 6.54
C GLY A 234 -25.55 -6.02 7.71
N SER A 235 -25.23 -6.46 8.93
CA SER A 235 -25.76 -5.90 10.18
C SER A 235 -24.67 -5.41 11.14
N ALA A 236 -23.41 -5.36 10.70
CA ALA A 236 -22.33 -4.92 11.58
C ALA A 236 -22.59 -3.48 12.06
N PRO A 237 -22.64 -3.23 13.38
CA PRO A 237 -22.63 -1.86 13.87
C PRO A 237 -21.36 -1.16 13.37
N HIS A 238 -21.41 0.17 13.22
CA HIS A 238 -20.19 0.93 12.93
C HIS A 238 -19.18 0.61 14.04
N ALA A 239 -18.07 -0.04 13.69
CA ALA A 239 -17.11 -0.47 14.68
C ALA A 239 -16.33 0.75 15.16
N THR A 240 -16.29 0.96 16.47
CA THR A 240 -15.43 1.97 17.09
C THR A 240 -14.00 1.43 17.10
N GLY A 241 -13.22 1.78 16.07
CA GLY A 241 -11.77 2.00 16.20
C GLY A 241 -10.85 0.79 16.39
N SER A 242 -11.18 -0.41 15.92
CA SER A 242 -10.17 -1.50 15.92
C SER A 242 -9.35 -1.49 14.63
N ASP A 243 -8.03 -1.26 14.73
CA ASP A 243 -7.07 -1.37 13.60
C ASP A 243 -6.77 -2.85 13.25
N ARG A 244 -7.85 -3.63 13.04
CA ARG A 244 -7.72 -5.05 12.74
C ARG A 244 -7.26 -5.22 11.30
N PRO A 245 -6.27 -6.12 11.05
CA PRO A 245 -5.83 -6.39 9.70
C PRO A 245 -7.03 -6.90 8.89
N THR A 246 -7.22 -6.35 7.69
CA THR A 246 -8.44 -6.58 6.90
C THR A 246 -8.12 -7.27 5.59
N VAL A 247 -8.90 -8.29 5.23
CA VAL A 247 -8.86 -8.87 3.88
C VAL A 247 -10.17 -8.54 3.17
N PHE A 248 -10.05 -7.75 2.12
CA PHE A 248 -11.08 -7.50 1.14
C PHE A 248 -11.13 -8.65 0.13
N LEU A 249 -12.31 -9.20 -0.10
CA LEU A 249 -12.53 -10.33 -0.99
C LEU A 249 -13.51 -9.94 -2.10
N ASP A 250 -13.14 -10.14 -3.36
CA ASP A 250 -14.19 -10.21 -4.40
C ASP A 250 -15.10 -11.42 -4.14
N ARG A 251 -16.30 -11.38 -4.71
CA ARG A 251 -17.29 -12.45 -4.57
C ARG A 251 -17.15 -13.47 -5.70
N ASP A 252 -17.48 -13.05 -6.92
CA ASP A 252 -17.58 -13.91 -8.10
C ASP A 252 -16.22 -14.19 -8.72
N GLY A 253 -15.76 -15.44 -8.64
CA GLY A 253 -14.44 -15.88 -9.08
C GLY A 253 -13.45 -16.12 -7.94
N VAL A 254 -13.81 -15.71 -6.71
CA VAL A 254 -12.96 -15.82 -5.51
C VAL A 254 -13.63 -16.65 -4.42
N ILE A 255 -14.84 -16.27 -4.01
CA ILE A 255 -15.64 -16.99 -3.02
C ILE A 255 -16.54 -18.02 -3.72
N ASN A 256 -17.27 -17.58 -4.74
CA ASN A 256 -18.12 -18.44 -5.56
C ASN A 256 -17.64 -18.55 -7.00
N ARG A 257 -18.09 -19.58 -7.70
CA ARG A 257 -17.81 -19.77 -9.12
C ARG A 257 -18.37 -18.59 -9.91
N GLY A 258 -17.48 -17.89 -10.63
CA GLY A 258 -17.87 -16.93 -11.65
C GLY A 258 -18.49 -17.66 -12.84
N ARG A 259 -19.47 -17.04 -13.51
CA ARG A 259 -20.16 -17.64 -14.66
C ARG A 259 -20.25 -16.66 -15.83
N ALA A 260 -20.43 -17.20 -17.04
CA ALA A 260 -20.88 -16.39 -18.18
C ALA A 260 -22.29 -15.85 -17.86
N GLY A 261 -22.41 -14.54 -17.67
CA GLY A 261 -23.60 -13.86 -17.15
C GLY A 261 -23.51 -13.58 -15.64
N TYR A 262 -24.67 -13.51 -14.97
CA TYR A 262 -24.77 -13.07 -13.58
C TYR A 262 -25.30 -14.18 -12.66
N VAL A 263 -24.80 -14.23 -11.42
CA VAL A 263 -25.42 -15.00 -10.34
C VAL A 263 -26.64 -14.23 -9.86
N ARG A 264 -27.83 -14.70 -10.21
CA ARG A 264 -29.10 -13.99 -9.97
C ARG A 264 -29.99 -14.66 -8.93
N THR A 265 -29.75 -15.92 -8.62
CA THR A 265 -30.56 -16.66 -7.64
C THR A 265 -29.65 -17.40 -6.65
N PRO A 266 -30.14 -17.64 -5.41
CA PRO A 266 -29.40 -18.40 -4.40
C PRO A 266 -28.88 -19.76 -4.89
N ASP A 267 -29.66 -20.48 -5.71
CA ASP A 267 -29.28 -21.81 -6.22
C ASP A 267 -28.11 -21.77 -7.22
N GLN A 268 -27.83 -20.59 -7.79
CA GLN A 268 -26.69 -20.39 -8.68
C GLN A 268 -25.40 -20.08 -7.92
N PHE A 269 -25.50 -19.87 -6.60
CA PHE A 269 -24.36 -19.58 -5.76
C PHE A 269 -23.63 -20.88 -5.38
N GLU A 270 -22.54 -21.18 -6.08
CA GLU A 270 -21.69 -22.35 -5.83
C GLU A 270 -20.34 -21.89 -5.28
N PHE A 271 -20.00 -22.28 -4.05
CA PHE A 271 -18.70 -21.97 -3.46
C PHE A 271 -17.56 -22.64 -4.24
N LEU A 272 -16.46 -21.92 -4.39
CA LEU A 272 -15.22 -22.49 -4.92
C LEU A 272 -14.57 -23.41 -3.87
N ALA A 273 -13.89 -24.46 -4.36
CA ALA A 273 -13.19 -25.39 -3.49
C ALA A 273 -12.14 -24.64 -2.63
N GLY A 274 -12.14 -24.90 -1.32
CA GLY A 274 -11.24 -24.26 -0.37
C GLY A 274 -11.53 -22.78 -0.06
N ALA A 275 -12.58 -22.17 -0.64
CA ALA A 275 -12.89 -20.76 -0.37
C ALA A 275 -13.23 -20.53 1.11
N MET A 276 -14.14 -21.33 1.67
CA MET A 276 -14.50 -21.27 3.09
C MET A 276 -13.31 -21.54 4.01
N ASP A 277 -12.47 -22.53 3.68
CA ASP A 277 -11.28 -22.85 4.47
C ASP A 277 -10.24 -21.71 4.44
N GLY A 278 -10.07 -21.05 3.30
CA GLY A 278 -9.20 -19.89 3.17
C GLY A 278 -9.69 -18.70 4.00
N MET A 279 -11.00 -18.43 3.96
CA MET A 279 -11.62 -17.40 4.79
C MET A 279 -11.46 -17.71 6.28
N ARG A 280 -11.76 -18.96 6.70
CA ARG A 280 -11.60 -19.41 8.09
C ARG A 280 -10.16 -19.29 8.56
N LEU A 281 -9.18 -19.70 7.74
CA LEU A 281 -7.75 -19.53 8.06
C LEU A 281 -7.39 -18.06 8.33
N LEU A 282 -7.86 -17.13 7.51
CA LEU A 282 -7.62 -15.69 7.73
C LEU A 282 -8.28 -15.22 9.02
N GLN A 283 -9.54 -15.59 9.26
CA GLN A 283 -10.26 -15.24 10.48
C GLN A 283 -9.56 -15.76 11.74
N ASP A 284 -9.11 -17.02 11.74
CA ASP A 284 -8.40 -17.65 12.86
C ASP A 284 -7.06 -16.94 13.16
N ARG A 285 -6.51 -16.22 12.19
CA ARG A 285 -5.32 -15.35 12.35
C ARG A 285 -5.67 -13.90 12.64
N GLY A 286 -6.91 -13.61 13.06
CA GLY A 286 -7.37 -12.31 13.51
C GLY A 286 -7.72 -11.32 12.40
N TRP A 287 -7.78 -11.78 11.14
CA TRP A 287 -8.16 -10.92 10.03
C TRP A 287 -9.66 -10.67 9.98
N GLN A 288 -10.03 -9.42 9.77
CA GLN A 288 -11.39 -9.04 9.45
C GLN A 288 -11.69 -9.35 7.97
N LEU A 289 -12.76 -10.09 7.71
CA LEU A 289 -13.18 -10.45 6.35
C LEU A 289 -14.24 -9.47 5.85
N VAL A 290 -13.97 -8.80 4.74
CA VAL A 290 -14.89 -7.84 4.11
C VAL A 290 -15.08 -8.22 2.66
N ILE A 291 -16.32 -8.34 2.20
CA ILE A 291 -16.61 -8.66 0.80
C ILE A 291 -16.82 -7.35 0.04
N VAL A 292 -16.16 -7.19 -1.11
CA VAL A 292 -16.27 -6.00 -1.98
C VAL A 292 -16.53 -6.42 -3.42
N THR A 293 -17.74 -6.18 -3.93
CA THR A 293 -18.17 -6.79 -5.20
C THR A 293 -18.89 -5.84 -6.16
N ASN A 294 -18.55 -5.91 -7.45
CA ASN A 294 -19.29 -5.21 -8.51
C ASN A 294 -20.52 -6.05 -8.90
N GLN A 295 -21.73 -5.49 -8.80
CA GLN A 295 -23.02 -6.12 -9.15
C GLN A 295 -23.73 -5.32 -10.25
N ASP A 296 -23.11 -5.26 -11.42
CA ASP A 296 -23.61 -4.54 -12.61
C ASP A 296 -24.94 -5.06 -13.15
N ALA A 297 -25.30 -6.33 -12.87
CA ALA A 297 -26.64 -6.85 -13.14
C ALA A 297 -27.75 -5.94 -12.57
N ALA A 298 -27.54 -5.38 -11.37
CA ALA A 298 -28.46 -4.44 -10.76
C ALA A 298 -28.53 -3.12 -11.56
N GLY A 299 -27.39 -2.62 -12.02
CA GLY A 299 -27.27 -1.37 -12.79
C GLY A 299 -27.86 -1.48 -14.20
N TRP A 300 -27.94 -2.70 -14.73
CA TRP A 300 -28.68 -3.02 -15.96
C TRP A 300 -30.16 -3.36 -15.71
N LYS A 301 -30.64 -3.28 -14.47
CA LYS A 301 -32.01 -3.67 -14.05
C LYS A 301 -32.34 -5.14 -14.32
N LEU A 302 -31.33 -6.00 -14.41
CA LEU A 302 -31.45 -7.45 -14.62
C LEU A 302 -31.54 -8.24 -13.31
N LEU A 303 -31.23 -7.61 -12.19
CA LEU A 303 -31.28 -8.18 -10.85
C LEU A 303 -31.75 -7.12 -9.84
N PRO A 304 -33.01 -7.19 -9.35
CA PRO A 304 -33.49 -6.28 -8.31
C PRO A 304 -32.71 -6.40 -6.99
N GLU A 305 -32.59 -5.30 -6.26
CA GLU A 305 -31.88 -5.24 -4.97
C GLU A 305 -32.38 -6.28 -3.94
N PRO A 306 -33.70 -6.52 -3.77
CA PRO A 306 -34.18 -7.58 -2.87
C PRO A 306 -33.78 -9.00 -3.31
N GLN A 307 -33.56 -9.21 -4.61
CA GLN A 307 -33.12 -10.50 -5.13
C GLN A 307 -31.62 -10.70 -4.95
N LEU A 308 -30.82 -9.64 -5.13
CA LEU A 308 -29.39 -9.65 -4.78
C LEU A 308 -29.21 -9.92 -3.28
N ALA A 309 -30.03 -9.28 -2.43
CA ALA A 309 -30.03 -9.50 -0.98
C ALA A 309 -30.21 -10.99 -0.64
N ARG A 310 -31.19 -11.68 -1.26
CA ARG A 310 -31.39 -13.14 -1.06
C ARG A 310 -30.16 -13.98 -1.43
N VAL A 311 -29.41 -13.58 -2.46
CA VAL A 311 -28.15 -14.26 -2.84
C VAL A 311 -27.09 -14.05 -1.76
N HIS A 312 -26.96 -12.81 -1.26
CA HIS A 312 -26.03 -12.50 -0.17
C HIS A 312 -26.42 -13.19 1.14
N ASP A 313 -27.71 -13.24 1.49
CA ASP A 313 -28.21 -13.92 2.69
C ASP A 313 -27.89 -15.42 2.64
N ARG A 314 -28.16 -16.08 1.51
CA ARG A 314 -27.79 -17.50 1.31
C ARG A 314 -26.29 -17.75 1.47
N MET A 315 -25.46 -16.85 0.94
CA MET A 315 -24.01 -16.92 1.09
C MET A 315 -23.62 -16.78 2.56
N LEU A 316 -24.12 -15.76 3.26
CA LEU A 316 -23.83 -15.52 4.67
C LEU A 316 -24.28 -16.67 5.56
N GLU A 317 -25.49 -17.21 5.38
CA GLU A 317 -25.96 -18.41 6.11
C GLU A 317 -25.05 -19.62 5.92
N SER A 318 -24.52 -19.81 4.70
CA SER A 318 -23.64 -20.93 4.39
C SER A 318 -22.25 -20.75 5.02
N LEU A 319 -21.76 -19.50 5.05
CA LEU A 319 -20.50 -19.14 5.72
C LEU A 319 -20.62 -19.29 7.24
N ASP A 320 -21.72 -18.84 7.83
CA ASP A 320 -21.98 -18.95 9.27
C ASP A 320 -22.05 -20.41 9.74
N LYS A 321 -22.73 -21.27 8.97
CA LYS A 321 -22.72 -22.74 9.21
C LYS A 321 -21.32 -23.35 9.13
N ALA A 322 -20.41 -22.74 8.40
CA ALA A 322 -19.01 -23.14 8.30
C ALA A 322 -18.09 -22.45 9.32
N GLY A 323 -18.65 -21.64 10.23
CA GLY A 323 -17.91 -20.88 11.23
C GLY A 323 -17.12 -19.69 10.68
N VAL A 324 -17.51 -19.17 9.50
CA VAL A 324 -16.90 -18.02 8.85
C VAL A 324 -17.79 -16.80 9.01
N HIS A 325 -17.25 -15.76 9.64
CA HIS A 325 -17.92 -14.51 9.90
C HIS A 325 -17.40 -13.41 8.98
N VAL A 326 -18.29 -12.89 8.14
CA VAL A 326 -18.03 -11.73 7.29
C VAL A 326 -18.45 -10.47 8.04
N ALA A 327 -17.54 -9.50 8.15
CA ALA A 327 -17.82 -8.25 8.85
C ALA A 327 -18.85 -7.40 8.09
N GLU A 328 -18.69 -7.24 6.77
CA GLU A 328 -19.64 -6.51 5.93
C GLU A 328 -19.47 -6.89 4.45
N ILE A 329 -20.53 -6.71 3.67
CA ILE A 329 -20.52 -6.78 2.21
C ILE A 329 -20.75 -5.38 1.66
N TYR A 330 -19.74 -4.80 1.03
CA TYR A 330 -19.90 -3.62 0.19
C TYR A 330 -20.10 -4.03 -1.25
N HIS A 331 -21.08 -3.43 -1.92
CA HIS A 331 -21.29 -3.71 -3.33
C HIS A 331 -21.58 -2.46 -4.16
N CYS A 332 -21.14 -2.49 -5.40
CA CYS A 332 -21.48 -1.48 -6.39
C CYS A 332 -22.65 -1.97 -7.25
N PRO A 333 -23.83 -1.33 -7.19
CA PRO A 333 -24.98 -1.70 -8.02
C PRO A 333 -24.92 -1.06 -9.42
N HIS A 334 -23.87 -0.30 -9.76
CA HIS A 334 -23.81 0.47 -11.00
C HIS A 334 -23.22 -0.33 -12.16
N ASN A 335 -23.66 -0.03 -13.38
CA ASN A 335 -23.13 -0.63 -14.59
C ASN A 335 -21.77 -0.03 -15.00
N VAL A 336 -21.14 -0.62 -16.03
CA VAL A 336 -19.82 -0.22 -16.53
C VAL A 336 -19.75 1.20 -17.10
N LEU A 337 -20.89 1.80 -17.48
CA LEU A 337 -20.94 3.15 -18.07
C LEU A 337 -21.10 4.25 -17.02
N SER A 338 -21.32 3.88 -15.75
CA SER A 338 -21.56 4.83 -14.68
C SER A 338 -20.25 5.35 -14.09
N ASP A 339 -20.07 6.67 -14.01
CA ASP A 339 -19.00 7.27 -13.20
C ASP A 339 -19.44 7.32 -11.73
N CYS A 340 -19.03 6.33 -10.96
CA CYS A 340 -19.32 6.22 -9.54
C CYS A 340 -18.05 5.90 -8.75
N ALA A 341 -18.01 6.35 -7.49
CA ALA A 341 -16.87 6.12 -6.61
C ALA A 341 -16.71 4.64 -6.20
N CYS A 342 -17.78 3.85 -6.25
CA CYS A 342 -17.83 2.52 -5.64
C CYS A 342 -17.45 1.37 -6.60
N ARG A 343 -17.54 1.56 -7.93
CA ARG A 343 -17.22 0.49 -8.88
C ARG A 343 -15.70 0.29 -8.98
N LYS A 344 -15.22 -0.94 -8.71
CA LYS A 344 -13.81 -1.30 -8.98
C LYS A 344 -13.49 -1.04 -10.46
N PRO A 345 -12.39 -0.33 -10.81
CA PRO A 345 -11.19 -0.15 -10.00
C PRO A 345 -11.21 1.01 -8.97
N ARG A 346 -12.26 1.84 -8.90
CA ARG A 346 -12.35 2.91 -7.88
C ARG A 346 -12.42 2.31 -6.46
N PRO A 347 -11.70 2.88 -5.48
CA PRO A 347 -11.58 2.29 -4.15
C PRO A 347 -12.72 2.65 -3.19
N GLY A 348 -13.86 3.16 -3.68
CA GLY A 348 -14.95 3.63 -2.81
C GLY A 348 -15.48 2.57 -1.85
N MET A 349 -15.56 1.29 -2.26
CA MET A 349 -15.95 0.21 -1.35
C MET A 349 -14.95 -0.01 -0.21
N LEU A 350 -13.65 0.15 -0.47
CA LEU A 350 -12.59 0.02 0.55
C LEU A 350 -12.58 1.27 1.46
N LEU A 351 -12.82 2.46 0.91
CA LEU A 351 -13.01 3.69 1.70
C LEU A 351 -14.22 3.58 2.63
N ALA A 352 -15.33 2.99 2.17
CA ALA A 352 -16.50 2.75 3.03
C ALA A 352 -16.16 1.79 4.18
N ALA A 353 -15.41 0.72 3.92
CA ALA A 353 -14.91 -0.16 4.97
C ALA A 353 -13.94 0.54 5.93
N ALA A 354 -13.09 1.46 5.43
CA ALA A 354 -12.21 2.26 6.28
C ALA A 354 -13.00 3.17 7.24
N ARG A 355 -14.09 3.78 6.72
CA ARG A 355 -15.02 4.63 7.47
C ARG A 355 -15.81 3.83 8.51
N ASP A 356 -16.36 2.69 8.13
CA ASP A 356 -17.36 1.97 8.93
C ASP A 356 -16.74 0.95 9.89
N LEU A 357 -15.60 0.35 9.49
CA LEU A 357 -14.98 -0.78 10.19
C LEU A 357 -13.54 -0.51 10.64
N GLY A 358 -13.01 0.70 10.40
CA GLY A 358 -11.65 1.05 10.80
C GLY A 358 -10.55 0.42 9.95
N ALA A 359 -10.87 -0.14 8.77
CA ALA A 359 -9.86 -0.73 7.89
C ALA A 359 -8.78 0.30 7.48
N ARG A 360 -7.51 -0.12 7.47
CA ARG A 360 -6.36 0.73 7.08
C ARG A 360 -5.56 0.10 5.95
N PRO A 361 -5.10 0.88 4.95
CA PRO A 361 -4.40 0.34 3.78
C PRO A 361 -3.17 -0.51 4.13
N ARG A 362 -2.32 -0.02 5.05
CA ARG A 362 -1.07 -0.70 5.46
C ARG A 362 -1.31 -2.07 6.10
N GLY A 363 -2.47 -2.25 6.74
CA GLY A 363 -2.88 -3.48 7.39
C GLY A 363 -3.73 -4.40 6.50
N ALA A 364 -4.02 -4.02 5.24
CA ALA A 364 -5.04 -4.67 4.43
C ALA A 364 -4.52 -5.41 3.19
N TRP A 365 -5.34 -6.34 2.71
CA TRP A 365 -5.17 -7.05 1.43
C TRP A 365 -6.45 -6.97 0.61
N MET A 366 -6.31 -6.88 -0.71
CA MET A 366 -7.40 -7.09 -1.68
C MET A 366 -7.15 -8.39 -2.45
N VAL A 367 -8.07 -9.34 -2.35
CA VAL A 367 -8.04 -10.62 -3.07
C VAL A 367 -9.09 -10.63 -4.17
N GLY A 368 -8.65 -10.88 -5.40
CA GLY A 368 -9.50 -10.81 -6.60
C GLY A 368 -9.01 -11.69 -7.74
N ASP A 369 -9.87 -11.91 -8.74
CA ASP A 369 -9.54 -12.67 -9.94
C ASP A 369 -9.38 -11.79 -11.20
N LYS A 370 -9.68 -10.49 -11.10
CA LYS A 370 -9.64 -9.53 -12.21
C LYS A 370 -8.56 -8.46 -12.01
N PRO A 371 -8.08 -7.83 -13.11
CA PRO A 371 -7.20 -6.65 -13.02
C PRO A 371 -7.79 -5.55 -12.14
N SER A 372 -9.10 -5.30 -12.26
CA SER A 372 -9.81 -4.26 -11.50
C SER A 372 -9.70 -4.42 -9.98
N ASP A 373 -9.58 -5.66 -9.49
CA ASP A 373 -9.43 -5.92 -8.04
C ASP A 373 -8.04 -5.51 -7.57
N VAL A 374 -7.02 -5.89 -8.34
CA VAL A 374 -5.62 -5.52 -8.07
C VAL A 374 -5.47 -4.00 -8.17
N GLU A 375 -6.05 -3.37 -9.18
CA GLU A 375 -6.07 -1.92 -9.34
C GLU A 375 -6.76 -1.22 -8.15
N THR A 376 -7.90 -1.73 -7.68
CA THR A 376 -8.59 -1.20 -6.49
C THR A 376 -7.74 -1.29 -5.24
N GLY A 377 -7.14 -2.44 -4.95
CA GLY A 377 -6.28 -2.58 -3.77
C GLY A 377 -5.07 -1.65 -3.83
N ARG A 378 -4.43 -1.58 -5.01
CA ARG A 378 -3.31 -0.67 -5.25
C ARG A 378 -3.71 0.80 -5.14
N ALA A 379 -4.90 1.19 -5.61
CA ALA A 379 -5.42 2.55 -5.48
C ALA A 379 -5.65 2.91 -4.02
N PHE A 380 -6.27 2.01 -3.23
CA PHE A 380 -6.44 2.19 -1.79
C PHE A 380 -5.12 2.21 -1.02
N GLY A 381 -4.04 1.67 -1.59
CA GLY A 381 -2.71 1.62 -0.98
C GLY A 381 -2.47 0.37 -0.13
N CYS A 382 -3.25 -0.69 -0.34
CA CYS A 382 -3.09 -1.98 0.33
C CYS A 382 -2.38 -3.00 -0.58
N ARG A 383 -2.00 -4.15 0.02
CA ARG A 383 -1.43 -5.27 -0.74
C ARG A 383 -2.50 -6.00 -1.52
N THR A 384 -2.08 -6.78 -2.51
CA THR A 384 -2.98 -7.46 -3.45
C THR A 384 -2.60 -8.91 -3.68
N ALA A 385 -3.62 -9.76 -3.73
CA ALA A 385 -3.48 -11.16 -4.08
C ALA A 385 -4.39 -11.46 -5.28
N TRP A 386 -3.79 -11.92 -6.37
CA TRP A 386 -4.55 -12.41 -7.50
C TRP A 386 -4.78 -13.91 -7.37
N VAL A 387 -6.02 -14.37 -7.54
CA VAL A 387 -6.39 -15.78 -7.54
C VAL A 387 -6.96 -16.20 -8.89
N GLY A 388 -6.61 -17.42 -9.31
CA GLY A 388 -7.20 -18.03 -10.50
C GLY A 388 -6.46 -19.28 -10.94
N PRO A 389 -7.16 -20.21 -11.60
CA PRO A 389 -6.60 -21.50 -11.97
C PRO A 389 -5.37 -21.36 -12.87
N LYS A 390 -4.50 -22.37 -12.87
CA LYS A 390 -3.30 -22.42 -13.74
C LYS A 390 -3.62 -22.20 -15.23
N ALA A 391 -4.80 -22.61 -15.68
CA ALA A 391 -5.27 -22.37 -17.05
C ALA A 391 -5.32 -20.87 -17.42
N TRP A 392 -5.48 -19.97 -16.44
CA TRP A 392 -5.56 -18.52 -16.65
C TRP A 392 -4.20 -17.82 -16.63
N ARG A 393 -3.07 -18.55 -16.57
CA ARG A 393 -1.74 -17.94 -16.51
C ARG A 393 -1.40 -17.09 -17.74
N LYS A 394 -1.96 -17.38 -18.92
CA LYS A 394 -1.84 -16.49 -20.10
C LYS A 394 -2.55 -15.15 -19.88
N ARG A 395 -3.79 -15.18 -19.39
CA ARG A 395 -4.57 -13.97 -19.03
C ARG A 395 -3.85 -13.16 -17.96
N PHE A 396 -3.39 -13.83 -16.90
CA PHE A 396 -2.58 -13.22 -15.85
C PHE A 396 -1.36 -12.50 -16.43
N ALA A 397 -0.58 -13.16 -17.31
CA ALA A 397 0.62 -12.58 -17.88
C ALA A 397 0.33 -11.31 -18.72
N ALA A 398 -0.80 -11.26 -19.41
CA ALA A 398 -1.19 -10.13 -20.25
C ALA A 398 -1.79 -8.97 -19.45
N GLU A 399 -2.72 -9.26 -18.53
CA GLU A 399 -3.59 -8.23 -17.93
C GLU A 399 -3.23 -7.88 -16.48
N VAL A 400 -2.59 -8.79 -15.75
CA VAL A 400 -2.40 -8.65 -14.28
C VAL A 400 -0.92 -8.56 -13.89
N ARG A 401 -0.03 -9.27 -14.57
CA ARG A 401 1.42 -9.22 -14.30
C ARG A 401 1.98 -7.79 -14.33
N PRO A 402 1.57 -6.89 -15.24
CA PRO A 402 2.04 -5.49 -15.20
C PRO A 402 1.68 -4.76 -13.90
N LEU A 403 0.58 -5.16 -13.24
CA LEU A 403 0.13 -4.60 -11.96
C LEU A 403 0.93 -5.12 -10.76
N SER A 404 1.73 -6.18 -10.96
CA SER A 404 2.64 -6.76 -9.96
C SER A 404 1.98 -7.04 -8.60
N PRO A 405 0.94 -7.89 -8.52
CA PRO A 405 0.37 -8.27 -7.25
C PRO A 405 1.39 -9.04 -6.40
N GLU A 406 1.36 -8.84 -5.08
CA GLU A 406 2.29 -9.44 -4.13
C GLU A 406 2.12 -10.96 -4.05
N VAL A 407 0.89 -11.44 -4.25
CA VAL A 407 0.56 -12.87 -4.23
C VAL A 407 -0.17 -13.26 -5.51
N VAL A 408 0.20 -14.42 -6.06
CA VAL A 408 -0.47 -15.08 -7.19
C VAL A 408 -0.74 -16.53 -6.78
N ALA A 409 -2.00 -16.92 -6.73
CA ALA A 409 -2.42 -18.21 -6.22
C ALA A 409 -3.50 -18.88 -7.10
N ASP A 410 -3.69 -20.19 -6.93
CA ASP A 410 -4.68 -20.95 -7.69
C ASP A 410 -6.12 -20.79 -7.16
N GLY A 411 -6.26 -20.42 -5.88
CA GLY A 411 -7.53 -20.20 -5.19
C GLY A 411 -7.35 -19.44 -3.88
N LEU A 412 -8.46 -19.22 -3.18
CA LEU A 412 -8.49 -18.40 -1.96
C LEU A 412 -7.72 -19.04 -0.78
N LEU A 413 -7.73 -20.37 -0.65
CA LEU A 413 -6.97 -21.06 0.41
C LEU A 413 -5.45 -20.87 0.24
N GLU A 414 -4.94 -21.01 -0.97
CA GLU A 414 -3.52 -20.83 -1.27
C GLU A 414 -3.11 -19.36 -1.09
N ALA A 415 -3.97 -18.42 -1.48
CA ALA A 415 -3.77 -17.00 -1.22
C ALA A 415 -3.74 -16.71 0.29
N ALA A 416 -4.69 -17.23 1.05
CA ALA A 416 -4.73 -17.08 2.51
C ALA A 416 -3.44 -17.59 3.18
N ARG A 417 -2.97 -18.78 2.79
CA ARG A 417 -1.68 -19.33 3.29
C ARG A 417 -0.50 -18.41 2.96
N ALA A 418 -0.48 -17.83 1.76
CA ALA A 418 0.57 -16.90 1.35
C ALA A 418 0.50 -15.58 2.14
N ILE A 419 -0.70 -15.02 2.34
CA ILE A 419 -0.93 -13.79 3.12
C ILE A 419 -0.48 -13.97 4.57
N VAL A 420 -0.83 -15.11 5.18
CA VAL A 420 -0.41 -15.44 6.56
C VAL A 420 1.12 -15.51 6.64
N ARG A 421 1.77 -16.30 5.77
CA ARG A 421 3.24 -16.38 5.74
C ARG A 421 3.91 -15.03 5.52
N TYR A 422 3.37 -14.22 4.61
CA TYR A 422 3.89 -12.87 4.34
C TYR A 422 3.83 -12.00 5.60
N SER A 423 2.79 -12.16 6.40
CA SER A 423 2.57 -11.34 7.60
C SER A 423 3.40 -11.78 8.80
N GLU A 424 3.90 -13.01 8.77
CA GLU A 424 4.83 -13.59 9.76
C GLU A 424 6.31 -13.39 9.35
N ASP A 425 6.58 -12.75 8.20
CA ASP A 425 7.94 -12.40 7.80
C ASP A 425 8.49 -11.31 8.75
N PRO A 426 9.63 -11.54 9.44
CA PRO A 426 10.19 -10.60 10.42
C PRO A 426 10.43 -9.20 9.87
N VAL A 427 10.76 -9.09 8.57
CA VAL A 427 10.99 -7.80 7.90
C VAL A 427 9.68 -7.02 7.72
N VAL A 428 8.57 -7.74 7.55
CA VAL A 428 7.23 -7.17 7.39
C VAL A 428 6.59 -6.86 8.75
N GLU A 429 6.81 -7.73 9.74
CA GLU A 429 6.25 -7.58 11.09
C GLU A 429 6.75 -6.30 11.79
N ALA A 430 8.03 -5.96 11.63
CA ALA A 430 8.62 -4.72 12.18
C ALA A 430 7.92 -3.45 11.68
N SER A 431 7.44 -3.45 10.42
CA SER A 431 6.74 -2.30 9.81
C SER A 431 5.28 -2.13 10.28
N ARG A 432 4.69 -3.16 10.91
CA ARG A 432 3.35 -3.12 11.52
C ARG A 432 3.37 -2.60 12.96
N LYS A 433 4.37 -2.99 13.75
CA LYS A 433 4.47 -2.60 15.17
C LYS A 433 4.71 -1.09 15.38
N SER A 434 5.26 -0.39 14.38
CA SER A 434 5.60 1.04 14.50
C SER A 434 4.41 2.02 14.40
N VAL A 435 3.18 1.53 14.22
CA VAL A 435 1.98 2.40 14.04
C VAL A 435 0.90 2.13 15.09
N ALA A 436 1.10 1.13 15.96
CA ALA A 436 0.08 0.66 16.89
C ALA A 436 0.06 1.34 18.26
N ASP A 437 0.81 2.43 18.48
CA ASP A 437 0.79 3.09 19.80
C ASP A 437 0.93 4.62 19.74
N PRO A 438 -0.21 5.35 19.73
CA PRO A 438 -0.23 6.76 20.11
C PRO A 438 -0.66 6.88 21.58
N THR A 439 0.07 6.25 22.52
CA THR A 439 0.03 6.66 23.92
C THR A 439 1.33 7.36 24.30
N ILE A 440 1.51 8.58 23.77
CA ILE A 440 2.31 9.58 24.47
C ILE A 440 1.41 10.13 25.58
N THR A 441 1.40 9.43 26.72
CA THR A 441 0.96 10.04 27.98
C THR A 441 2.08 10.92 28.52
N SER A 442 1.69 12.18 28.80
CA SER A 442 2.36 13.29 29.49
C SER A 442 3.55 13.96 28.80
#